data_AF-A0A924WDU9-F1
#
_entry.id   AF-A0A924WDU9-F1
#
_cell.length_a   1.000
_cell.length_b   1.000
_cell.length_c   1.000
_cell.angle_alpha   90.00
_cell.angle_beta   90.00
_cell.angle_gamma   90.00
#
_symmetry.space_group_name_H-M   'P 1'
#
loop_
_entity.id
_entity.type
_entity.pdbx_description
1 polymer ?
#
loop_
_entity_poly.entity_id
_entity_poly.type
_entity_poly.pdbx_seq_one_letter_code
_entity_poly.pdbx_strand_id
1 'polypeptide(L)'
;MGVPYVPVLGLVGTDLLARRDDMVIAPDPFGGSTQTVVARAMRPDIAVFHAHKADRQGNVSCGYAAETVILAEASAQVIVTAEEIVDRLVEKESVGAFLPSILVDSVVHAPLGAHPGGLTGRYPVDHDAMRAYVAAAQGDATFATWLDEHVFSVADHDAYVARVVPEAIRVAAAGSGKR
;
A
#
# COMPACT_ATOMS: atom_id res chain seq x y z
N MET A 1 -16.75 -2.57 -7.66
CA MET A 1 -18.21 -2.79 -7.45
C MET A 1 -19.14 -1.66 -7.94
N GLY A 2 -18.72 -0.38 -7.93
CA GLY A 2 -19.52 0.71 -8.51
C GLY A 2 -20.79 1.11 -7.73
N VAL A 3 -20.95 0.62 -6.49
CA VAL A 3 -22.10 0.95 -5.63
C VAL A 3 -21.87 2.28 -4.90
N PRO A 4 -22.92 3.04 -4.57
CA PRO A 4 -22.80 4.31 -3.84
C PRO A 4 -22.47 4.12 -2.34
N TYR A 5 -22.78 2.93 -1.80
CA TYR A 5 -22.55 2.57 -0.41
C TYR A 5 -22.58 1.04 -0.23
N VAL A 6 -22.08 0.56 0.91
CA VAL A 6 -22.11 -0.87 1.29
C VAL A 6 -22.65 -1.00 2.73
N PRO A 7 -23.60 -1.90 3.00
CA PRO A 7 -23.99 -2.23 4.37
C PRO A 7 -22.90 -3.05 5.07
N VAL A 8 -22.60 -2.69 6.30
CA VAL A 8 -21.62 -3.32 7.19
C VAL A 8 -22.35 -3.70 8.46
N LEU A 9 -22.31 -5.00 8.79
CA LEU A 9 -22.97 -5.51 10.01
C LEU A 9 -22.28 -5.00 11.28
N GLY A 10 -20.96 -4.82 11.23
CA GLY A 10 -20.19 -4.24 12.33
C GLY A 10 -20.38 -2.74 12.49
N LEU A 11 -19.68 -2.15 13.46
CA LEU A 11 -19.58 -0.70 13.73
C LEU A 11 -20.78 -0.05 14.44
N VAL A 12 -21.96 -0.68 14.44
CA VAL A 12 -23.08 -0.24 15.28
C VAL A 12 -22.65 -0.23 16.75
N GLY A 13 -22.92 0.86 17.47
CA GLY A 13 -22.55 1.02 18.88
C GLY A 13 -21.10 1.47 19.12
N THR A 14 -20.32 1.71 18.08
CA THR A 14 -18.98 2.32 18.20
C THR A 14 -19.06 3.85 18.11
N ASP A 15 -18.06 4.54 18.68
CA ASP A 15 -17.91 6.00 18.57
C ASP A 15 -17.56 6.49 17.16
N LEU A 16 -17.32 5.58 16.19
CA LEU A 16 -16.98 5.97 14.81
C LEU A 16 -18.10 6.80 14.18
N LEU A 17 -19.36 6.44 14.45
CA LEU A 17 -20.54 7.16 13.95
C LEU A 17 -20.68 8.57 14.54
N ALA A 18 -20.05 8.84 15.68
CA ALA A 18 -20.02 10.18 16.28
C ALA A 18 -18.91 11.07 15.72
N ARG A 19 -17.93 10.48 15.01
CA ARG A 19 -16.73 11.16 14.51
C ARG A 19 -16.61 11.19 13.00
N ARG A 20 -17.50 10.50 12.28
CA ARG A 20 -17.48 10.35 10.83
C ARG A 20 -18.86 10.64 10.25
N ASP A 21 -18.87 11.33 9.12
CA ASP A 21 -20.07 11.74 8.37
C ASP A 21 -20.29 10.90 7.08
N ASP A 22 -19.42 9.92 6.85
CA ASP A 22 -19.46 9.04 5.69
C ASP A 22 -20.16 7.69 5.97
N MET A 23 -20.79 7.57 7.13
CA MET A 23 -21.50 6.37 7.55
C MET A 23 -22.73 6.69 8.39
N VAL A 24 -23.80 5.90 8.24
CA VAL A 24 -25.06 6.08 8.98
C VAL A 24 -25.65 4.73 9.38
N ILE A 25 -26.45 4.69 10.44
CA ILE A 25 -27.21 3.48 10.80
C ILE A 25 -28.47 3.40 9.93
N ALA A 26 -28.72 2.24 9.32
CA ALA A 26 -29.97 1.94 8.63
C ALA A 26 -30.55 0.58 9.11
N PRO A 27 -31.89 0.47 9.23
CA PRO A 27 -32.55 -0.79 9.51
C PRO A 27 -32.44 -1.75 8.31
N ASP A 28 -32.55 -3.05 8.57
CA ASP A 28 -32.70 -4.06 7.52
C ASP A 28 -33.96 -3.79 6.67
N PRO A 29 -33.81 -3.54 5.35
CA PRO A 29 -34.95 -3.24 4.48
C PRO A 29 -35.91 -4.43 4.29
N PHE A 30 -35.53 -5.65 4.70
CA PHE A 30 -36.37 -6.86 4.62
C PHE A 30 -37.14 -7.14 5.92
N GLY A 31 -37.10 -6.23 6.90
CA GLY A 31 -37.92 -6.30 8.10
C GLY A 31 -37.33 -7.10 9.27
N GLY A 32 -36.04 -7.43 9.21
CA GLY A 32 -35.30 -7.96 10.35
C GLY A 32 -35.09 -6.93 11.47
N SER A 33 -34.76 -7.40 12.67
CA SER A 33 -34.37 -6.53 13.81
C SER A 33 -32.91 -6.04 13.73
N THR A 34 -32.17 -6.50 12.72
CA THR A 34 -30.76 -6.16 12.53
C THR A 34 -30.61 -4.69 12.14
N GLN A 35 -29.76 -3.97 12.86
CA GLN A 35 -29.25 -2.67 12.44
C GLN A 35 -27.91 -2.85 11.76
N THR A 36 -27.70 -2.12 10.66
CA THR A 36 -26.43 -2.11 9.94
C THR A 36 -25.90 -0.69 9.84
N VAL A 37 -24.58 -0.56 9.72
CA VAL A 37 -23.97 0.69 9.26
C VAL A 37 -23.93 0.68 7.74
N VAL A 38 -24.44 1.72 7.11
CA VAL A 38 -24.28 1.95 5.68
C VAL A 38 -23.11 2.90 5.49
N ALA A 39 -22.01 2.41 4.93
CA ALA A 39 -20.81 3.19 4.65
C ALA A 39 -20.81 3.69 3.21
N ARG A 40 -20.59 4.99 3.01
CA ARG A 40 -20.47 5.61 1.70
C ARG A 40 -19.26 5.05 0.96
N ALA A 41 -19.37 4.91 -0.36
CA ALA A 41 -18.24 4.53 -1.19
C ALA A 41 -17.11 5.58 -1.11
N MET A 42 -15.90 5.12 -0.81
CA MET A 42 -14.69 5.91 -0.94
C MET A 42 -14.22 5.88 -2.40
N ARG A 43 -13.87 7.04 -2.94
CA ARG A 43 -13.41 7.22 -4.33
C ARG A 43 -12.12 8.05 -4.32
N PRO A 44 -10.95 7.43 -4.08
CA PRO A 44 -9.69 8.16 -4.08
C PRO A 44 -9.39 8.74 -5.47
N ASP A 45 -8.79 9.91 -5.53
CA ASP A 45 -8.31 10.45 -6.80
C ASP A 45 -7.10 9.65 -7.29
N ILE A 46 -6.21 9.26 -6.38
CA ILE A 46 -4.96 8.54 -6.69
C ILE A 46 -4.74 7.42 -5.66
N ALA A 47 -4.50 6.21 -6.15
CA ALA A 47 -3.91 5.11 -5.41
C ALA A 47 -2.40 5.06 -5.64
N VAL A 48 -1.64 4.93 -4.55
CA VAL A 48 -0.21 4.63 -4.61
C VAL A 48 0.05 3.42 -3.72
N PHE A 49 0.66 2.37 -4.28
CA PHE A 49 1.07 1.20 -3.50
C PHE A 49 2.31 0.54 -4.11
N HIS A 50 2.88 -0.39 -3.35
CA HIS A 50 4.11 -1.10 -3.69
C HIS A 50 3.83 -2.57 -3.99
N ALA A 51 4.48 -3.11 -5.01
CA ALA A 51 4.23 -4.45 -5.55
C ALA A 51 5.53 -5.25 -5.75
N HIS A 52 5.39 -6.57 -5.85
CA HIS A 52 6.53 -7.46 -6.03
C HIS A 52 7.12 -7.35 -7.42
N LYS A 53 6.27 -7.37 -8.45
CA LYS A 53 6.70 -7.36 -9.85
C LYS A 53 5.68 -6.61 -10.67
N ALA A 54 6.16 -5.98 -11.73
CA ALA A 54 5.32 -5.53 -12.82
C ALA A 54 5.95 -5.96 -14.15
N ASP A 55 5.15 -6.05 -15.20
CA ASP A 55 5.68 -6.27 -16.54
C ASP A 55 5.65 -5.02 -17.42
N ARG A 56 6.30 -5.12 -18.59
CA ARG A 56 6.37 -4.04 -19.58
C ARG A 56 5.00 -3.66 -20.18
N GLN A 57 3.96 -4.48 -19.97
CA GLN A 57 2.60 -4.17 -20.41
C GLN A 57 1.81 -3.43 -19.34
N GLY A 58 2.36 -3.26 -18.13
CA GLY A 58 1.72 -2.61 -17.00
C GLY A 58 0.93 -3.56 -16.09
N ASN A 59 1.02 -4.88 -16.30
CA ASN A 59 0.42 -5.83 -15.37
C ASN A 59 1.23 -5.88 -14.09
N VAL A 60 0.57 -6.07 -12.95
CA VAL A 60 1.21 -6.03 -11.63
C VAL A 60 0.87 -7.28 -10.82
N SER A 61 1.89 -7.84 -10.17
CA SER A 61 1.78 -8.89 -9.16
C SER A 61 2.00 -8.28 -7.77
N CYS A 62 0.94 -8.22 -6.97
CA CYS A 62 0.96 -7.65 -5.62
C CYS A 62 1.14 -8.72 -4.52
N GLY A 63 1.45 -9.96 -4.87
CA GLY A 63 1.52 -11.06 -3.91
C GLY A 63 0.15 -11.36 -3.30
N TYR A 64 0.00 -11.30 -1.97
CA TYR A 64 -1.25 -11.63 -1.27
C TYR A 64 -2.02 -10.40 -0.76
N ALA A 65 -1.69 -9.19 -1.24
CA ALA A 65 -2.33 -7.94 -0.83
C ALA A 65 -3.64 -7.70 -1.61
N ALA A 66 -4.70 -8.48 -1.31
CA ALA A 66 -5.98 -8.36 -2.02
C ALA A 66 -6.60 -6.96 -1.96
N GLU A 67 -6.30 -6.20 -0.91
CA GLU A 67 -6.72 -4.81 -0.72
C GLU A 67 -6.19 -3.86 -1.81
N THR A 68 -5.04 -4.14 -2.43
CA THR A 68 -4.50 -3.29 -3.50
C THR A 68 -5.39 -3.33 -4.74
N VAL A 69 -6.03 -4.47 -5.01
CA VAL A 69 -6.97 -4.61 -6.14
C VAL A 69 -8.21 -3.76 -5.88
N ILE A 70 -8.77 -3.82 -4.68
CA ILE A 70 -9.94 -3.01 -4.30
C ILE A 70 -9.60 -1.52 -4.34
N LEU A 71 -8.42 -1.14 -3.84
CA LEU A 71 -7.95 0.25 -3.86
C LEU A 71 -7.78 0.75 -5.30
N ALA A 72 -7.19 -0.06 -6.18
CA ALA A 72 -7.01 0.29 -7.60
C ALA A 72 -8.36 0.46 -8.31
N GLU A 73 -9.29 -0.47 -8.15
CA GLU A 73 -10.64 -0.38 -8.75
C GLU A 73 -11.46 0.80 -8.23
N ALA A 74 -11.19 1.27 -7.01
CA ALA A 74 -11.90 2.39 -6.41
C ALA A 74 -11.34 3.76 -6.81
N SER A 75 -10.11 3.80 -7.34
CA SER A 75 -9.36 5.04 -7.56
C SER A 75 -9.45 5.52 -9.00
N ALA A 76 -9.36 6.84 -9.20
CA ALA A 76 -9.37 7.43 -10.55
C ALA A 76 -8.02 7.24 -11.27
N GLN A 77 -6.91 7.24 -10.51
CA GLN A 77 -5.56 6.96 -11.02
C GLN A 77 -4.82 5.98 -10.11
N VAL A 78 -3.93 5.16 -10.69
CA VAL A 78 -3.17 4.13 -10.00
C VAL A 78 -1.69 4.19 -10.37
N ILE A 79 -0.86 4.48 -9.37
CA ILE A 79 0.60 4.50 -9.47
C ILE A 79 1.16 3.34 -8.63
N VAL A 80 1.92 2.48 -9.28
CA VAL A 80 2.52 1.31 -8.64
C VAL A 80 4.03 1.46 -8.62
N THR A 81 4.63 1.35 -7.44
CA THR A 81 6.08 1.11 -7.34
C THR A 81 6.32 -0.41 -7.29
N ALA A 82 7.33 -0.91 -8.00
CA ALA A 82 7.61 -2.33 -8.08
C ALA A 82 9.09 -2.62 -7.83
N GLU A 83 9.35 -3.72 -7.11
CA GLU A 83 10.71 -4.19 -6.87
C GLU A 83 11.43 -4.66 -8.13
N GLU A 84 10.69 -5.12 -9.13
CA GLU A 84 11.26 -5.74 -10.32
C GLU A 84 10.33 -5.50 -11.52
N ILE A 85 10.92 -5.09 -12.63
CA ILE A 85 10.23 -4.99 -13.92
C ILE A 85 10.70 -6.15 -14.80
N VAL A 86 9.77 -7.04 -15.15
CA VAL A 86 10.02 -8.21 -16.02
C VAL A 86 9.44 -7.98 -17.41
N ASP A 87 9.82 -8.81 -18.39
CA ASP A 87 9.26 -8.69 -19.75
C ASP A 87 7.76 -9.04 -19.79
N ARG A 88 7.36 -10.10 -19.08
CA ARG A 88 5.98 -10.58 -18.96
C ARG A 88 5.81 -11.34 -17.65
N LEU A 89 4.73 -11.07 -16.91
CA LEU A 89 4.35 -11.91 -15.76
C LEU A 89 3.85 -13.27 -16.26
N VAL A 90 4.25 -14.37 -15.61
CA VAL A 90 3.71 -15.70 -15.91
C VAL A 90 2.58 -16.08 -14.95
N GLU A 91 1.91 -17.20 -15.20
CA GLU A 91 0.75 -17.64 -14.41
C GLU A 91 1.05 -17.76 -12.91
N LYS A 92 2.29 -18.14 -12.55
CA LYS A 92 2.74 -18.24 -11.15
C LYS A 92 2.70 -16.89 -10.43
N GLU A 93 3.12 -15.81 -11.10
CA GLU A 93 3.03 -14.44 -10.60
C GLU A 93 1.61 -13.89 -10.57
N SER A 94 0.67 -14.56 -11.26
CA SER A 94 -0.76 -14.20 -11.24
C SER A 94 -1.52 -14.86 -10.09
N VAL A 95 -0.84 -15.67 -9.26
CA VAL A 95 -1.44 -16.26 -8.05
C VAL A 95 -1.48 -15.23 -6.93
N GLY A 96 -2.68 -14.90 -6.46
CA GLY A 96 -2.93 -13.91 -5.41
C GLY A 96 -3.57 -12.64 -5.97
N ALA A 97 -3.13 -11.48 -5.49
CA ALA A 97 -3.55 -10.17 -5.96
C ALA A 97 -2.80 -9.81 -7.25
N PHE A 98 -3.52 -9.91 -8.37
CA PHE A 98 -3.05 -9.52 -9.69
C PHE A 98 -3.85 -8.32 -10.18
N LEU A 99 -3.15 -7.33 -10.74
CA LEU A 99 -3.78 -6.15 -11.31
C LEU A 99 -3.50 -6.09 -12.83
N PRO A 100 -4.53 -6.20 -13.68
CA PRO A 100 -4.36 -6.05 -15.12
C PRO A 100 -4.01 -4.61 -15.48
N SER A 101 -3.21 -4.43 -16.54
CA SER A 101 -2.68 -3.12 -16.94
C SER A 101 -3.74 -2.05 -17.23
N ILE A 102 -4.97 -2.44 -17.56
CA ILE A 102 -6.08 -1.50 -17.76
C ILE A 102 -6.44 -0.71 -16.50
N LEU A 103 -6.07 -1.21 -15.32
CA LEU A 103 -6.29 -0.55 -14.02
C LEU A 103 -5.04 0.19 -13.52
N VAL A 104 -3.99 0.33 -14.34
CA VAL A 104 -2.70 0.88 -13.93
C VAL A 104 -2.29 2.02 -14.86
N ASP A 105 -2.12 3.21 -14.29
CA ASP A 105 -1.68 4.40 -15.05
C ASP A 105 -0.17 4.49 -15.13
N SER A 106 0.56 4.07 -14.09
CA SER A 106 2.01 4.18 -14.04
C SER A 106 2.65 3.11 -13.19
N VAL A 107 3.79 2.59 -13.68
CA VAL A 107 4.66 1.66 -12.96
C VAL A 107 6.04 2.29 -12.82
N VAL A 108 6.56 2.31 -11.59
CA VAL A 108 7.88 2.84 -11.25
C VAL A 108 8.74 1.72 -10.69
N HIS A 109 9.92 1.53 -11.28
CA HIS A 109 10.90 0.60 -10.72
C HIS A 109 11.55 1.24 -9.48
N ALA A 110 11.26 0.69 -8.30
CA ALA A 110 11.78 1.19 -7.03
C ALA A 110 12.14 0.00 -6.12
N PRO A 111 13.29 -0.66 -6.33
CA PRO A 111 13.78 -1.73 -5.47
C PRO A 111 13.93 -1.26 -4.02
N LEU A 112 13.55 -2.09 -3.05
CA LEU A 112 13.45 -1.72 -1.63
C LEU A 112 12.45 -0.58 -1.36
N GLY A 113 11.44 -0.42 -2.24
CA GLY A 113 10.47 0.67 -2.17
C GLY A 113 9.52 0.61 -0.97
N ALA A 114 9.40 -0.55 -0.31
CA ALA A 114 8.61 -0.69 0.91
C ALA A 114 9.39 -0.38 2.20
N HIS A 115 10.72 -0.19 2.14
CA HIS A 115 11.52 0.17 3.32
C HIS A 115 11.03 1.49 3.94
N PRO A 116 10.94 1.63 5.29
CA PRO A 116 11.41 0.72 6.35
C PRO A 116 10.46 -0.43 6.68
N GLY A 117 9.33 -0.52 6.00
CA GLY A 117 8.52 -1.73 5.99
C GLY A 117 9.26 -2.91 5.37
N GLY A 118 8.59 -4.06 5.35
CA GLY A 118 9.09 -5.27 4.73
C GLY A 118 8.22 -5.65 3.54
N LEU A 119 8.77 -6.47 2.65
CA LEU A 119 8.02 -7.10 1.59
C LEU A 119 8.13 -8.61 1.74
N THR A 120 7.01 -9.24 2.10
CA THR A 120 6.93 -10.68 2.42
C THR A 120 7.60 -11.51 1.34
N GLY A 121 8.52 -12.40 1.74
CA GLY A 121 9.23 -13.25 0.78
C GLY A 121 10.39 -12.57 0.02
N ARG A 122 10.62 -11.26 0.19
CA ARG A 122 11.78 -10.54 -0.35
C ARG A 122 12.74 -10.03 0.73
N TYR A 123 12.26 -9.21 1.67
CA TYR A 123 13.07 -8.65 2.75
C TYR A 123 12.24 -8.32 3.99
N PRO A 124 12.85 -8.38 5.20
CA PRO A 124 12.14 -8.13 6.46
C PRO A 124 11.88 -6.64 6.68
N VAL A 125 11.05 -6.34 7.68
CA VAL A 125 10.86 -4.98 8.20
C VAL A 125 12.15 -4.50 8.87
N ASP A 126 12.53 -3.25 8.62
CA ASP A 126 13.59 -2.57 9.37
C ASP A 126 13.03 -1.96 10.66
N HIS A 127 13.02 -2.76 11.72
CA HIS A 127 12.55 -2.32 13.03
C HIS A 127 13.43 -1.21 13.66
N ASP A 128 14.71 -1.12 13.30
CA ASP A 128 15.60 -0.08 13.80
C ASP A 128 15.25 1.27 13.17
N ALA A 129 15.08 1.30 11.84
CA ALA A 129 14.63 2.49 11.12
C ALA A 129 13.24 2.95 11.60
N MET A 130 12.29 2.03 11.82
CA MET A 130 10.98 2.36 12.38
C MET A 130 11.07 2.99 13.78
N ARG A 131 11.92 2.44 14.68
CA ARG A 131 12.14 3.01 16.01
C ARG A 131 12.76 4.40 15.93
N ALA A 132 13.75 4.60 15.06
CA ALA A 132 14.39 5.89 14.86
C ALA A 132 13.40 6.95 14.36
N TYR A 133 12.54 6.59 13.39
CA TYR A 133 11.46 7.46 12.92
C TYR A 133 10.49 7.85 14.06
N VAL A 134 10.00 6.87 14.83
CA VAL A 134 9.06 7.14 15.94
C VAL A 134 9.68 8.04 17.01
N ALA A 135 10.96 7.85 17.32
CA ALA A 135 11.69 8.68 18.27
C ALA A 135 11.85 10.12 17.75
N ALA A 136 12.21 10.30 16.47
CA ALA A 136 12.37 11.61 15.86
C ALA A 136 11.03 12.37 15.77
N ALA A 137 9.93 11.65 15.50
CA ALA A 137 8.58 12.21 15.35
C ALA A 137 7.96 12.72 16.67
N GLN A 138 8.61 12.55 17.83
CA GLN A 138 8.11 13.07 19.11
C GLN A 138 8.22 14.60 19.25
N GLY A 139 9.00 15.27 18.39
CA GLY A 139 9.17 16.72 18.45
C GLY A 139 9.40 17.33 17.07
N ASP A 140 8.84 18.52 16.86
CA ASP A 140 8.87 19.20 15.55
C ASP A 140 10.30 19.42 15.04
N ALA A 141 11.22 19.86 15.90
CA ALA A 141 12.60 20.11 15.52
C ALA A 141 13.36 18.82 15.17
N THR A 142 13.20 17.76 15.96
CA THR A 142 13.85 16.47 15.69
C THR A 142 13.27 15.80 14.46
N PHE A 143 11.97 15.95 14.22
CA PHE A 143 11.32 15.43 13.02
C PHE A 143 11.75 16.19 11.75
N ALA A 144 11.88 17.51 11.83
CA ALA A 144 12.40 18.31 10.73
C ALA A 144 13.83 17.89 10.33
N THR A 145 14.71 17.65 11.30
CA THR A 145 16.05 17.10 11.03
C THR A 145 15.97 15.73 10.38
N TRP A 146 15.12 14.84 10.88
CA TRP A 146 14.95 13.50 10.30
C TRP A 146 14.48 13.57 8.84
N LEU A 147 13.51 14.46 8.53
CA LEU A 147 13.03 14.67 7.16
C LEU A 147 14.11 15.24 6.25
N ASP A 148 14.91 16.18 6.73
CA ASP A 148 16.04 16.70 5.94
C ASP A 148 17.01 15.57 5.60
N GLU A 149 17.43 14.78 6.58
CA GLU A 149 18.40 13.70 6.40
C GLU A 149 17.92 12.55 5.51
N HIS A 150 16.63 12.20 5.59
CA HIS A 150 16.08 10.98 4.96
C HIS A 150 15.24 11.26 3.72
N VAL A 151 14.77 12.49 3.53
CA VAL A 151 13.85 12.86 2.44
C VAL A 151 14.40 14.03 1.63
N PHE A 152 14.58 15.21 2.22
CA PHE A 152 14.85 16.43 1.44
C PHE A 152 16.29 16.56 0.95
N SER A 153 17.26 16.04 1.70
CA SER A 153 18.69 16.04 1.30
C SER A 153 19.07 14.87 0.40
N VAL A 154 18.12 14.00 0.06
CA VAL A 154 18.34 12.82 -0.77
C VAL A 154 17.88 13.11 -2.20
N ALA A 155 18.76 12.88 -3.18
CA ALA A 155 18.50 13.27 -4.56
C ALA A 155 17.40 12.42 -5.24
N ASP A 156 17.38 11.12 -4.95
CA ASP A 156 16.46 10.14 -5.53
C ASP A 156 16.37 8.87 -4.65
N HIS A 157 15.58 7.91 -5.11
CA HIS A 157 15.36 6.64 -4.40
C HIS A 157 16.65 5.81 -4.27
N ASP A 158 17.52 5.82 -5.28
CA ASP A 158 18.77 5.05 -5.23
C ASP A 158 19.72 5.63 -4.19
N ALA A 159 19.80 6.97 -4.08
CA ALA A 159 20.54 7.65 -3.01
C ALA A 159 19.97 7.35 -1.62
N TYR A 160 18.65 7.23 -1.49
CA TYR A 160 17.99 6.81 -0.24
C TYR A 160 18.41 5.39 0.14
N VAL A 161 18.30 4.43 -0.80
CA VAL A 161 18.68 3.03 -0.60
C VAL A 161 20.17 2.90 -0.27
N ALA A 162 21.03 3.68 -0.92
CA ALA A 162 22.47 3.67 -0.67
C ALA A 162 22.81 4.15 0.74
N ARG A 163 22.13 5.19 1.23
CA ARG A 163 22.43 5.89 2.48
C ARG A 163 21.74 5.28 3.70
N VAL A 164 20.46 4.93 3.58
CA VAL A 164 19.58 4.64 4.72
C VAL A 164 19.36 3.15 4.92
N VAL A 165 19.21 2.38 3.85
CA VAL A 165 18.83 0.96 3.94
C VAL A 165 20.04 0.12 4.36
N PRO A 166 19.96 -0.65 5.47
CA PRO A 166 21.06 -1.49 5.92
C PRO A 166 21.49 -2.52 4.88
N GLU A 167 22.80 -2.77 4.80
CA GLU A 167 23.36 -3.72 3.84
C GLU A 167 22.75 -5.12 3.95
N ALA A 168 22.45 -5.59 5.17
CA ALA A 168 21.82 -6.88 5.38
C ALA A 168 20.44 -6.99 4.68
N ILE A 169 19.67 -5.90 4.65
CA ILE A 169 18.37 -5.84 3.98
C ILE A 169 18.56 -5.78 2.46
N ARG A 170 19.54 -4.99 1.97
CA ARG A 170 19.87 -4.93 0.55
C ARG A 170 20.29 -6.29 -0.01
N VAL A 171 21.12 -7.02 0.73
CA VAL A 171 21.57 -8.38 0.37
C VAL A 171 20.40 -9.37 0.39
N ALA A 172 19.52 -9.29 1.40
CA ALA A 172 18.34 -10.16 1.47
C ALA A 172 17.42 -9.95 0.26
N ALA A 173 17.16 -8.69 -0.12
CA ALA A 173 16.36 -8.35 -1.29
C ALA A 173 16.95 -8.93 -2.58
N ALA A 174 18.26 -8.78 -2.80
CA ALA A 174 18.94 -9.31 -3.99
C ALA A 174 18.95 -10.86 -4.06
N GLY A 175 18.97 -11.54 -2.91
CA GLY A 175 18.99 -13.01 -2.84
C GLY A 175 17.63 -13.69 -3.07
N SER A 176 16.53 -12.94 -2.96
CA SER A 176 15.17 -13.48 -3.04
C SER A 176 14.70 -13.84 -4.46
N GLY A 177 15.33 -13.30 -5.51
CA GLY A 177 14.98 -13.55 -6.92
C GLY A 177 15.56 -14.82 -7.54
N LYS A 178 16.33 -15.64 -6.81
CA LYS A 178 17.03 -16.83 -7.33
C LYS A 178 16.39 -18.18 -6.97
N ARG A 179 15.11 -18.22 -6.56
CA ARG A 179 14.42 -19.47 -6.17
C ARG A 179 13.14 -19.72 -6.95
#